data_AF-A0A815NLP9-F1
#
_entry.id   AF-A0A815NLP9-F1
#
_cell.length_a   1.000
_cell.length_b   1.000
_cell.length_c   1.000
_cell.angle_alpha   90.00
_cell.angle_beta   90.00
_cell.angle_gamma   90.00
#
_symmetry.space_group_name_H-M   'P 1'
#
loop_
_entity.id
_entity.type
_entity.pdbx_description
1 polymer ?
#
loop_
_entity_poly.entity_id
_entity_poly.type
_entity_poly.pdbx_seq_one_letter_code
_entity_poly.pdbx_strand_id
1 'polypeptide(L)'
;MSTINSMYQYSLNSFLSVFEYSVKSAQTNFKLEKRLQSIVNTLTYQIYCYGTIGMFEKHKLLYSFLLTIQIELDKQIITYNQIDFFLKGNLSLDKSSKPLFNWLTYETWHHCLYLSRQFPEKFQNLILNIEENPIEWKQWAEHDQLENNALPKPFDTLLNDFEKLMLIRCFSPNRIIFAINKYITKIMG
;
A
#
# COMPACT_ATOMS: atom_id res chain seq x y z
N MET A 1 -16.82 4.69 -3.17
CA MET A 1 -17.13 3.52 -4.04
C MET A 1 -18.31 3.77 -4.98
N SER A 2 -19.34 4.55 -4.60
CA SER A 2 -20.46 4.90 -5.49
C SER A 2 -20.05 5.59 -6.80
N THR A 3 -18.94 6.34 -6.78
CA THR A 3 -18.33 6.94 -7.97
C THR A 3 -17.78 5.92 -8.97
N ILE A 4 -17.42 4.73 -8.51
CA ILE A 4 -16.95 3.63 -9.37
C ILE A 4 -18.13 2.87 -9.96
N ASN A 5 -19.16 2.63 -9.15
CA ASN A 5 -20.42 2.02 -9.60
C ASN A 5 -21.56 2.47 -8.67
N SER A 6 -22.68 2.90 -9.25
CA SER A 6 -23.87 3.33 -8.51
C SER A 6 -24.43 2.26 -7.59
N MET A 7 -24.19 0.98 -7.90
CA MET A 7 -24.59 -0.16 -7.05
C MET A 7 -23.85 -0.21 -5.70
N TYR A 8 -22.71 0.47 -5.55
CA TYR A 8 -21.91 0.47 -4.31
C TYR A 8 -22.29 1.61 -3.35
N GLN A 9 -23.56 1.97 -3.37
CA GLN A 9 -24.11 3.01 -2.51
C GLN A 9 -24.79 2.38 -1.30
N TYR A 10 -24.35 2.80 -0.12
CA TYR A 10 -24.93 2.37 1.15
C TYR A 10 -25.48 3.59 1.88
N SER A 11 -26.59 3.40 2.58
CA SER A 11 -27.16 4.45 3.43
C SER A 11 -26.44 4.53 4.77
N LEU A 12 -26.47 5.70 5.41
CA LEU A 12 -25.96 5.87 6.77
C LEU A 12 -26.69 4.93 7.75
N ASN A 13 -27.99 4.70 7.56
CA ASN A 13 -28.76 3.79 8.41
C ASN A 13 -28.27 2.34 8.31
N SER A 14 -27.94 1.89 7.09
CA SER A 14 -27.35 0.56 6.87
C SER A 14 -26.01 0.44 7.61
N PHE A 15 -25.17 1.49 7.55
CA PHE A 15 -23.93 1.52 8.33
C PHE A 15 -24.18 1.47 9.83
N LEU A 16 -25.11 2.26 10.36
CA LEU A 16 -25.43 2.27 11.80
C LEU A 16 -25.91 0.91 12.30
N SER A 17 -26.69 0.17 11.51
CA SER A 17 -27.09 -1.20 11.89
C SER A 17 -25.90 -2.16 12.02
N VAL A 18 -24.91 -2.06 11.11
CA VAL A 18 -23.68 -2.85 11.17
C VAL A 18 -22.81 -2.41 12.35
N PHE A 19 -22.76 -1.11 12.62
CA PHE A 19 -22.04 -0.55 13.76
C PHE A 19 -22.58 -1.06 15.10
N GLU A 20 -23.89 -0.95 15.31
CA GLU A 20 -24.54 -1.46 16.53
C GLU A 20 -24.33 -2.96 16.71
N TYR A 21 -24.46 -3.72 15.62
CA TYR A 21 -24.19 -5.16 15.64
C TYR A 21 -22.74 -5.44 16.05
N SER A 22 -21.77 -4.73 15.46
CA SER A 22 -20.34 -4.90 15.73
C SER A 22 -19.98 -4.59 17.19
N VAL A 23 -20.58 -3.56 17.79
CA VAL A 23 -20.39 -3.21 19.20
C VAL A 23 -20.92 -4.30 20.13
N LYS A 24 -22.06 -4.91 19.78
CA LYS A 24 -22.67 -6.00 20.56
C LYS A 24 -21.91 -7.33 20.41
N SER A 25 -21.39 -7.62 19.22
CA SER A 25 -20.68 -8.87 18.92
C SER A 25 -19.19 -8.86 19.31
N ALA A 26 -18.59 -7.68 19.48
CA ALA A 26 -17.18 -7.55 19.84
C ALA A 26 -16.88 -8.17 21.21
N GLN A 27 -15.67 -8.71 21.36
CA GLN A 27 -15.25 -9.40 22.58
C GLN A 27 -15.20 -8.41 23.76
N THR A 28 -15.90 -8.78 24.84
CA THR A 28 -15.91 -7.98 26.06
C THR A 28 -14.58 -8.08 26.79
N ASN A 29 -14.00 -6.94 27.15
CA ASN A 29 -12.76 -6.86 27.92
C ASN A 29 -12.93 -5.91 29.11
N PHE A 30 -12.31 -6.24 30.25
CA PHE A 30 -12.32 -5.39 31.45
C PHE A 30 -11.56 -4.08 31.25
N LYS A 31 -10.47 -4.10 30.47
CA LYS A 31 -9.72 -2.90 30.11
C LYS A 31 -10.39 -2.19 28.95
N LEU A 32 -10.74 -0.91 29.14
CA LEU A 32 -11.42 -0.09 28.14
C LEU A 32 -10.66 -0.07 26.80
N GLU A 33 -9.35 0.14 26.82
CA GLU A 33 -8.52 0.20 25.61
C GLU A 33 -8.59 -1.09 24.79
N LYS A 34 -8.52 -2.25 25.45
CA LYS A 34 -8.64 -3.56 24.79
C LYS A 34 -10.03 -3.78 24.22
N ARG A 35 -11.08 -3.30 24.91
CA ARG A 35 -12.46 -3.36 24.41
C ARG A 35 -12.61 -2.49 23.16
N LEU A 36 -12.07 -1.26 23.17
CA LEU A 36 -12.13 -0.35 22.02
C LEU A 36 -11.42 -0.95 20.81
N GLN A 37 -10.21 -1.50 20.99
CA GLN A 37 -9.49 -2.19 19.92
C GLN A 37 -10.28 -3.39 19.37
N SER A 38 -10.90 -4.19 20.24
CA SER A 38 -11.75 -5.30 19.78
C SER A 38 -12.95 -4.81 18.98
N ILE A 39 -13.63 -3.74 19.41
CA ILE A 39 -14.76 -3.15 18.69
C ILE A 39 -14.30 -2.65 17.31
N VAL A 40 -13.18 -1.93 17.24
CA VAL A 40 -12.64 -1.42 15.97
C VAL A 40 -12.30 -2.56 15.02
N ASN A 41 -11.66 -3.62 15.50
CA ASN A 41 -11.31 -4.79 14.67
C ASN A 41 -12.57 -5.51 14.17
N THR A 42 -13.54 -5.76 15.06
CA THR A 42 -14.82 -6.39 14.69
C THR A 42 -15.58 -5.53 13.69
N LEU A 43 -15.68 -4.21 13.93
CA LEU A 43 -16.34 -3.28 13.05
C LEU A 43 -15.71 -3.25 11.65
N THR A 44 -14.37 -3.17 11.59
CA THR A 44 -13.62 -3.16 10.34
C THR A 44 -13.92 -4.42 9.51
N TYR A 45 -13.88 -5.59 10.16
CA TYR A 45 -14.22 -6.86 9.51
C TYR A 45 -15.68 -6.90 9.03
N GLN A 46 -16.63 -6.49 9.88
CA GLN A 46 -18.06 -6.51 9.53
C GLN A 46 -18.38 -5.55 8.38
N ILE A 47 -17.79 -4.35 8.36
CA ILE A 47 -17.92 -3.40 7.25
C ILE A 47 -17.32 -3.96 5.97
N TYR A 48 -16.17 -4.63 6.06
CA TYR A 48 -15.55 -5.28 4.92
C TYR A 48 -16.45 -6.37 4.33
N CYS A 49 -16.96 -7.28 5.16
CA CYS A 49 -17.89 -8.32 4.75
C CYS A 49 -19.18 -7.74 4.16
N TYR A 50 -19.78 -6.77 4.84
CA TYR A 50 -21.03 -6.15 4.40
C TYR A 50 -20.88 -5.44 3.04
N GLY A 51 -19.78 -4.72 2.84
CA GLY A 51 -19.46 -4.07 1.57
C GLY A 51 -19.19 -5.08 0.44
N THR A 52 -18.43 -6.14 0.72
CA THR A 52 -18.02 -7.10 -0.33
C THR A 52 -19.13 -8.01 -0.84
N ILE A 53 -20.22 -8.22 -0.07
CA ILE A 53 -21.39 -9.02 -0.49
C ILE A 53 -22.03 -8.44 -1.77
N GLY A 54 -22.16 -7.11 -1.86
CA GLY A 54 -22.78 -6.44 -3.00
C GLY A 54 -21.82 -6.07 -4.13
N MET A 55 -20.53 -6.42 -4.00
CA MET A 55 -19.48 -5.96 -4.92
C MET A 55 -19.12 -7.00 -5.97
N PHE A 56 -18.83 -6.51 -7.19
CA PHE A 56 -18.25 -7.34 -8.23
C PHE A 56 -16.82 -7.71 -7.85
N GLU A 57 -16.42 -8.95 -8.15
CA GLU A 57 -15.11 -9.50 -7.81
C GLU A 57 -13.95 -8.59 -8.21
N LYS A 58 -14.02 -8.04 -9.45
CA LYS A 58 -13.02 -7.12 -10.00
C LYS A 58 -12.77 -5.85 -9.19
N HIS A 59 -13.69 -5.45 -8.30
CA HIS A 59 -13.56 -4.25 -7.49
C HIS A 59 -13.27 -4.54 -6.02
N LYS A 60 -13.32 -5.80 -5.57
CA LYS A 60 -13.09 -6.16 -4.17
C LYS A 60 -11.67 -5.80 -3.73
N LEU A 61 -10.67 -6.08 -4.57
CA LEU A 61 -9.28 -5.73 -4.27
C LEU A 61 -9.09 -4.22 -4.06
N LEU A 62 -9.67 -3.41 -4.95
CA LEU A 62 -9.62 -1.95 -4.83
C LEU A 62 -10.29 -1.47 -3.55
N TYR A 63 -11.45 -2.04 -3.20
CA TYR A 63 -12.14 -1.73 -1.95
C TYR A 63 -11.29 -2.07 -0.73
N SER A 64 -10.73 -3.28 -0.68
CA SER A 64 -9.82 -3.71 0.39
C SER A 64 -8.64 -2.76 0.51
N PHE A 65 -8.01 -2.40 -0.60
CA PHE A 65 -6.86 -1.50 -0.63
C PHE A 65 -7.20 -0.10 -0.09
N LEU A 66 -8.33 0.48 -0.53
CA LEU A 66 -8.79 1.79 -0.06
C LEU A 66 -9.13 1.77 1.42
N LEU A 67 -9.76 0.71 1.91
CA LEU A 67 -10.05 0.54 3.33
C LEU A 67 -8.75 0.46 4.14
N THR A 68 -7.77 -0.33 3.69
CA THR A 68 -6.46 -0.44 4.34
C THR A 68 -5.73 0.91 4.36
N ILE A 69 -5.70 1.64 3.24
CA ILE A 69 -5.08 2.97 3.17
C ILE A 69 -5.72 3.93 4.17
N GLN A 70 -7.06 3.96 4.26
CA GLN A 70 -7.74 4.88 5.18
C GLN A 70 -7.38 4.57 6.65
N ILE A 71 -7.32 3.30 7.01
CA ILE A 71 -6.92 2.87 8.36
C ILE A 71 -5.46 3.29 8.66
N GLU A 72 -4.55 3.16 7.71
CA GLU A 72 -3.14 3.52 7.88
C GLU A 72 -2.92 5.04 7.92
N LEU A 73 -3.70 5.81 7.15
CA LEU A 73 -3.74 7.27 7.21
C LEU A 73 -4.19 7.76 8.59
N ASP A 74 -5.27 7.17 9.13
CA ASP A 74 -5.78 7.52 10.45
C ASP A 74 -4.76 7.19 11.56
N LYS A 75 -3.93 6.15 11.35
CA LYS A 75 -2.81 5.80 12.24
C LYS A 75 -1.55 6.63 12.01
N GLN A 76 -1.54 7.53 11.03
CA GLN A 76 -0.39 8.36 10.64
C GLN A 76 0.85 7.55 10.22
N ILE A 77 0.66 6.30 9.76
CA ILE A 77 1.74 5.44 9.25
C ILE A 77 2.11 5.86 7.82
N ILE A 78 1.12 6.29 7.05
CA ILE A 78 1.24 6.76 5.67
C ILE A 78 0.88 8.24 5.60
N THR A 79 1.47 8.95 4.63
CA THR A 79 1.10 10.33 4.30
C THR A 79 0.40 10.42 2.94
N TYR A 80 -0.42 11.46 2.76
CA TYR A 80 -1.06 11.73 1.47
C TYR A 80 -0.06 11.91 0.32
N ASN A 81 1.14 12.44 0.59
CA ASN A 81 2.19 12.58 -0.42
C ASN A 81 2.70 11.22 -0.92
N GLN A 82 2.84 10.23 -0.01
CA GLN A 82 3.21 8.87 -0.39
C GLN A 82 2.12 8.22 -1.25
N ILE A 83 0.84 8.44 -0.93
CA ILE A 83 -0.28 7.94 -1.74
C ILE A 83 -0.32 8.62 -3.11
N ASP A 84 -0.10 9.94 -3.17
CA ASP A 84 -0.14 10.67 -4.43
C ASP A 84 0.98 10.20 -5.37
N PHE A 85 2.19 10.02 -4.83
CA PHE A 85 3.28 9.37 -5.55
C PHE A 85 2.91 7.94 -5.95
N PHE A 86 2.35 7.16 -5.03
CA PHE A 86 1.93 5.80 -5.31
C PHE A 86 0.86 5.74 -6.38
N LEU A 87 0.03 6.76 -6.63
CA LEU A 87 -1.01 6.72 -7.66
C LEU A 87 -0.52 7.30 -8.99
N LYS A 88 0.18 8.43 -8.95
CA LYS A 88 0.56 9.21 -10.13
C LYS A 88 1.99 8.91 -10.62
N GLY A 89 2.85 8.40 -9.74
CA GLY A 89 4.27 8.26 -10.01
C GLY A 89 4.97 9.60 -10.13
N ASN A 90 6.09 9.60 -10.86
CA ASN A 90 6.82 10.82 -11.20
C ASN A 90 6.13 11.51 -12.40
N LEU A 91 5.58 12.70 -12.17
CA LEU A 91 4.95 13.53 -13.20
C LEU A 91 5.94 14.49 -13.89
N SER A 92 7.20 14.55 -13.42
CA SER A 92 8.18 15.47 -14.01
C SER A 92 8.59 15.00 -15.41
N LEU A 93 8.60 15.96 -16.34
CA LEU A 93 9.02 15.78 -17.74
C LEU A 93 10.55 15.78 -17.90
N ASP A 94 11.28 15.76 -16.79
CA ASP A 94 12.72 16.03 -16.75
C ASP A 94 13.51 14.78 -17.14
N LYS A 95 13.68 14.58 -18.45
CA LYS A 95 14.41 13.45 -19.08
C LYS A 95 15.93 13.62 -19.06
N SER A 96 16.46 14.53 -18.25
CA SER A 96 17.86 14.94 -18.30
C SER A 96 18.82 13.87 -17.72
N SER A 97 18.38 13.08 -16.75
CA SER A 97 19.19 12.01 -16.15
C SER A 97 18.93 10.65 -16.82
N LYS A 98 20.00 10.06 -17.37
CA LYS A 98 19.97 8.72 -17.98
C LYS A 98 20.25 7.64 -16.93
N PRO A 99 19.60 6.46 -17.01
CA PRO A 99 19.97 5.34 -16.15
C PRO A 99 21.41 4.92 -16.44
N LEU A 100 22.14 4.56 -15.38
CA LEU A 100 23.54 4.12 -15.47
C LEU A 100 23.68 2.68 -15.99
N PHE A 101 22.62 1.88 -15.87
CA PHE A 101 22.63 0.46 -16.21
C PHE A 101 21.58 0.12 -17.27
N ASN A 102 21.95 -0.71 -18.23
CA ASN A 102 21.11 -1.05 -19.39
C ASN A 102 19.84 -1.85 -19.03
N TRP A 103 19.78 -2.48 -17.86
CA TRP A 103 18.62 -3.24 -17.40
C TRP A 103 17.54 -2.35 -16.77
N LEU A 104 17.87 -1.10 -16.41
CA LEU A 104 16.91 -0.13 -15.88
C LEU A 104 16.27 0.64 -17.02
N THR A 105 14.94 0.78 -16.97
CA THR A 105 14.24 1.69 -17.89
C THR A 105 14.39 3.13 -17.41
N TYR A 106 14.20 4.08 -18.33
CA TYR A 106 14.15 5.49 -17.97
C TYR A 106 13.06 5.78 -16.93
N GLU A 107 11.90 5.14 -17.07
CA GLU A 107 10.77 5.32 -16.16
C GLU A 107 11.12 4.88 -14.73
N THR A 108 11.67 3.68 -14.55
CA THR A 108 12.04 3.17 -13.22
C THR A 108 13.09 4.07 -12.57
N TRP A 109 14.10 4.49 -13.33
CA TRP A 109 15.15 5.39 -12.87
C TRP A 109 14.60 6.75 -12.41
N HIS A 110 13.72 7.37 -13.20
CA HIS A 110 13.10 8.63 -12.85
C HIS A 110 12.18 8.52 -11.64
N HIS A 111 11.50 7.38 -11.44
CA HIS A 111 10.73 7.13 -10.22
C HIS A 111 11.64 7.00 -8.99
N CYS A 112 12.76 6.28 -9.09
CA CYS A 112 13.74 6.18 -8.01
C CYS A 112 14.36 7.55 -7.66
N LEU A 113 14.68 8.36 -8.66
CA LEU A 113 15.20 9.73 -8.44
C LEU A 113 14.16 10.64 -7.77
N TYR A 114 12.89 10.48 -8.13
CA TYR A 114 11.82 11.22 -7.47
C TYR A 114 11.68 10.79 -6.01
N LEU A 115 11.70 9.48 -5.73
CA LEU A 115 11.68 8.94 -4.37
C LEU A 115 12.82 9.49 -3.52
N SER A 116 14.05 9.49 -4.04
CA SER A 116 15.22 9.98 -3.27
C SER A 116 15.16 11.47 -2.96
N ARG A 117 14.55 12.28 -3.84
CA ARG A 117 14.40 13.73 -3.66
C ARG A 117 13.24 14.11 -2.74
N GLN A 118 12.09 13.45 -2.89
CA GLN A 118 10.84 13.82 -2.19
C GLN A 118 10.70 13.15 -0.83
N PHE A 119 11.34 11.99 -0.64
CA PHE A 119 11.33 11.25 0.62
C PHE A 119 12.76 10.98 1.13
N PRO A 120 13.56 12.04 1.35
CA PRO A 120 14.99 11.90 1.63
C PRO A 120 15.27 11.13 2.93
N GLU A 121 14.39 11.23 3.93
CA GLU A 121 14.56 10.58 5.24
C GLU A 121 14.87 9.08 5.15
N LYS A 122 14.30 8.40 4.16
CA LYS A 122 14.45 6.96 3.97
C LYS A 122 15.02 6.54 2.62
N PHE A 123 14.88 7.39 1.60
CA PHE A 123 15.28 7.06 0.22
C PHE A 123 16.48 7.87 -0.29
N GLN A 124 17.10 8.75 0.51
CA GLN A 124 18.24 9.56 0.06
C GLN A 124 19.38 8.71 -0.55
N ASN A 125 19.69 7.57 0.08
CA ASN A 125 20.76 6.68 -0.36
C ASN A 125 20.31 5.63 -1.39
N LEU A 126 19.07 5.69 -1.89
CA LEU A 126 18.55 4.69 -2.84
C LEU A 126 19.38 4.62 -4.12
N ILE A 127 19.68 5.79 -4.70
CA ILE A 127 20.39 5.88 -5.96
C ILE A 127 21.82 5.38 -5.83
N LEU A 128 22.54 5.84 -4.80
CA LEU A 128 23.90 5.40 -4.49
C LEU A 128 23.95 3.89 -4.25
N ASN A 129 22.98 3.32 -3.53
CA ASN A 129 22.95 1.89 -3.26
C ASN A 129 22.68 1.05 -4.52
N ILE A 130 21.86 1.54 -5.45
CA ILE A 130 21.67 0.91 -6.77
C ILE A 130 22.96 0.95 -7.59
N GLU A 131 23.72 2.05 -7.50
CA GLU A 131 25.01 2.22 -8.18
C GLU A 131 26.11 1.32 -7.60
N GLU A 132 26.14 1.16 -6.28
CA GLU A 132 27.11 0.31 -5.58
C GLU A 132 26.82 -1.19 -5.72
N ASN A 133 25.54 -1.59 -5.74
CA ASN A 133 25.11 -3.00 -5.75
C ASN A 133 24.22 -3.36 -6.97
N PRO A 134 24.64 -3.07 -8.22
CA PRO A 134 23.75 -3.19 -9.38
C PRO A 134 23.33 -4.63 -9.68
N ILE A 135 24.15 -5.62 -9.31
CA ILE A 135 23.85 -7.04 -9.53
C ILE A 135 22.73 -7.51 -8.60
N GLU A 136 22.76 -7.12 -7.32
CA GLU A 136 21.75 -7.49 -6.33
C GLU A 136 20.39 -6.87 -6.69
N TRP A 137 20.39 -5.58 -7.06
CA TRP A 137 19.19 -4.89 -7.52
C TRP A 137 18.60 -5.48 -8.79
N LYS A 138 19.46 -5.84 -9.75
CA LYS A 138 19.02 -6.51 -10.98
C LYS A 138 18.39 -7.86 -10.69
N GLN A 139 19.05 -8.70 -9.88
CA GLN A 139 18.52 -10.01 -9.49
C GLN A 139 17.19 -9.89 -8.75
N TRP A 140 17.05 -8.90 -7.87
CA TRP A 140 15.79 -8.66 -7.18
C TRP A 140 14.68 -8.18 -8.13
N ALA A 141 14.98 -7.24 -9.04
CA ALA A 141 14.01 -6.68 -9.98
C ALA A 141 13.54 -7.68 -11.05
N GLU A 142 14.44 -8.57 -11.50
CA GLU A 142 14.14 -9.60 -12.51
C GLU A 142 13.49 -10.86 -11.90
N HIS A 143 13.35 -10.94 -10.58
CA HIS A 143 12.76 -12.10 -9.93
C HIS A 143 11.23 -12.17 -10.12
N ASP A 144 10.71 -13.34 -10.51
CA ASP A 144 9.29 -13.56 -10.82
C ASP A 144 8.34 -13.22 -9.66
N GLN A 145 8.80 -13.37 -8.43
CA GLN A 145 8.06 -13.09 -7.19
C GLN A 145 8.77 -12.04 -6.32
N LEU A 146 9.13 -10.91 -6.91
CA LEU A 146 9.81 -9.81 -6.19
C LEU A 146 9.07 -9.35 -4.90
N GLU A 147 7.74 -9.43 -4.85
CA GLU A 147 6.96 -9.08 -3.67
C GLU A 147 7.17 -10.03 -2.48
N ASN A 148 7.68 -11.25 -2.73
CA ASN A 148 7.98 -12.25 -1.72
C ASN A 148 9.42 -12.16 -1.20
N ASN A 149 10.31 -11.58 -1.99
CA ASN A 149 11.71 -11.47 -1.65
C ASN A 149 11.98 -10.24 -0.77
N ALA A 150 12.97 -10.37 0.11
CA ALA A 150 13.48 -9.23 0.85
C ALA A 150 14.09 -8.22 -0.12
N LEU A 151 13.91 -6.93 0.18
CA LEU A 151 14.58 -5.87 -0.56
C LEU A 151 16.11 -5.94 -0.36
N PRO A 152 16.90 -5.45 -1.33
CA PRO A 152 18.33 -5.24 -1.12
C PRO A 152 18.61 -4.42 0.14
N LYS A 153 19.64 -4.81 0.90
CA LYS A 153 19.99 -4.11 2.15
C LYS A 153 20.42 -2.68 1.84
N PRO A 154 20.03 -1.68 2.66
CA PRO A 154 19.35 -1.76 3.96
C PRO A 154 17.80 -1.58 3.90
N PHE A 155 17.20 -1.52 2.71
CA PHE A 155 15.81 -1.07 2.56
C PHE A 155 14.78 -2.03 3.13
N ASP A 156 15.09 -3.31 3.25
CA ASP A 156 14.14 -4.27 3.82
C ASP A 156 13.86 -4.03 5.31
N THR A 157 14.84 -3.56 6.07
CA THR A 157 14.66 -3.26 7.50
C THR A 157 14.29 -1.80 7.75
N LEU A 158 14.66 -0.90 6.84
CA LEU A 158 14.47 0.54 6.99
C LEU A 158 13.07 1.00 6.57
N LEU A 159 12.50 0.40 5.53
CA LEU A 159 11.22 0.82 4.96
C LEU A 159 10.03 0.16 5.67
N ASN A 160 8.96 0.94 5.85
CA ASN A 160 7.66 0.40 6.25
C ASN A 160 6.97 -0.32 5.07
N ASP A 161 5.88 -1.04 5.33
CA ASP A 161 5.25 -1.88 4.31
C ASP A 161 4.73 -1.10 3.10
N PHE A 162 4.22 0.12 3.31
CA PHE A 162 3.76 0.97 2.21
C PHE A 162 4.92 1.55 1.39
N GLU A 163 6.04 1.89 2.03
CA GLU A 163 7.25 2.36 1.37
C GLU A 163 7.90 1.26 0.52
N LYS A 164 7.89 0.01 1.02
CA LYS A 164 8.28 -1.15 0.21
C LYS A 164 7.37 -1.29 -1.01
N LEU A 165 6.07 -1.09 -0.84
CA LEU A 165 5.08 -1.15 -1.92
C LEU A 165 5.28 -0.01 -2.95
N MET A 166 5.66 1.20 -2.53
CA MET A 166 6.07 2.28 -3.42
C MET A 166 7.31 1.92 -4.23
N LEU A 167 8.32 1.31 -3.60
CA LEU A 167 9.53 0.87 -4.28
C LEU A 167 9.23 -0.23 -5.31
N ILE A 168 8.45 -1.25 -4.93
CA ILE A 168 8.00 -2.32 -5.83
C ILE A 168 7.28 -1.76 -7.06
N ARG A 169 6.41 -0.76 -6.87
CA ARG A 169 5.72 -0.09 -7.98
C ARG A 169 6.70 0.54 -8.97
N CYS A 170 7.84 1.07 -8.50
CA CYS A 170 8.83 1.71 -9.36
C CYS A 170 9.54 0.71 -10.27
N PHE A 171 9.84 -0.50 -9.77
CA PHE A 171 10.57 -1.51 -10.53
C PHE A 171 9.66 -2.40 -11.40
N SER A 172 8.52 -2.81 -10.85
CA SER A 172 7.66 -3.83 -11.47
C SER A 172 6.18 -3.49 -11.32
N PRO A 173 5.64 -2.58 -12.15
CA PRO A 173 4.22 -2.22 -12.12
C PRO A 173 3.31 -3.43 -12.39
N ASN A 174 3.77 -4.41 -13.16
CA ASN A 174 3.01 -5.63 -13.47
C ASN A 174 2.74 -6.53 -12.25
N ARG A 175 3.59 -6.46 -11.22
CA ARG A 175 3.47 -7.29 -10.00
C ARG A 175 2.79 -6.56 -8.85
N ILE A 176 2.38 -5.30 -9.05
CA ILE A 176 1.86 -4.46 -7.97
C ILE A 176 0.59 -5.04 -7.34
N ILE A 177 -0.24 -5.74 -8.12
CA ILE A 177 -1.47 -6.38 -7.64
C ILE A 177 -1.15 -7.43 -6.56
N PHE A 178 -0.09 -8.22 -6.74
CA PHE A 178 0.34 -9.23 -5.77
C PHE A 178 0.92 -8.56 -4.51
N ALA A 179 1.71 -7.52 -4.68
CA ALA A 179 2.25 -6.73 -3.57
C ALA A 179 1.13 -6.06 -2.75
N ILE A 180 0.10 -5.50 -3.41
CA ILE A 180 -1.09 -4.93 -2.75
C ILE A 180 -1.84 -5.99 -1.96
N ASN A 181 -2.06 -7.18 -2.53
CA ASN A 181 -2.69 -8.28 -1.80
C ASN A 181 -1.92 -8.63 -0.53
N LYS A 182 -0.60 -8.81 -0.64
CA LYS A 182 0.26 -9.12 0.51
C LYS A 182 0.23 -8.02 1.57
N TYR A 183 0.25 -6.77 1.15
CA TYR A 183 0.15 -5.60 2.02
C TYR A 183 -1.19 -5.57 2.78
N ILE A 184 -2.31 -5.81 2.09
CA ILE A 184 -3.65 -5.88 2.69
C ILE A 184 -3.73 -7.00 3.73
N THR A 185 -3.30 -8.23 3.37
CA THR A 185 -3.29 -9.39 4.28
C THR A 185 -2.45 -9.12 5.51
N LYS A 186 -1.32 -8.42 5.36
CA LYS A 186 -0.47 -8.08 6.51
C LYS A 186 -1.13 -7.12 7.50
N ILE A 187 -1.93 -6.15 7.01
CA ILE A 187 -2.51 -5.09 7.85
C ILE A 187 -3.88 -5.47 8.40
N MET A 188 -4.74 -6.06 7.56
CA MET A 188 -6.13 -6.36 7.91
C MET A 188 -6.34 -7.81 8.36
N GLY A 189 -5.38 -8.71 8.09
CA GLY A 189 -5.49 -10.15 8.34
C GLY A 189 -6.04 -10.91 7.15
#